data_AF-A0A2I1H3R2-F1
#
_entry.id   AF-A0A2I1H3R2-F1
#
_cell.length_a   1.000
_cell.length_b   1.000
_cell.length_c   1.000
_cell.angle_alpha   90.00
_cell.angle_beta   90.00
_cell.angle_gamma   90.00
#
_symmetry.space_group_name_H-M   'P 1'
#
loop_
_entity.id
_entity.type
_entity.pdbx_description
1 polymer ?
#
loop_
_entity_poly.entity_id
_entity_poly.type
_entity_poly.pdbx_seq_one_letter_code
_entity_poly.pdbx_strand_id
1 'polypeptide(L)'
;MANIIDFRFKVHNKSDDDIFTIKIAWQTLVKDAIPTIKEKMATRNEQVPDEIKLYVDDPRGLAKELEPDDMISKHFNIDHIEEGLILIYPQ
;
A
#
# COMPACT_ATOMS: atom_id res chain seq x y z
N MET A 1 10.29 10.43 16.69
CA MET A 1 10.21 8.95 16.70
C MET A 1 9.27 8.59 15.56
N ALA A 2 9.71 7.79 14.58
CA ALA A 2 8.83 7.42 13.46
C ALA A 2 7.80 6.39 13.94
N ASN A 3 6.52 6.66 13.75
CA ASN A 3 5.46 5.71 14.05
C ASN A 3 5.47 4.64 12.96
N ILE A 4 6.12 3.50 13.21
CA ILE A 4 6.18 2.38 12.27
C ILE A 4 4.91 1.54 12.45
N ILE A 5 4.18 1.36 11.36
CA ILE A 5 2.87 0.71 11.34
C ILE A 5 2.87 -0.39 10.27
N ASP A 6 2.12 -1.47 10.52
CA ASP A 6 1.88 -2.54 9.56
C ASP A 6 0.74 -2.12 8.60
N PHE A 7 1.11 -1.69 7.39
CA PHE A 7 0.14 -1.39 6.33
C PHE A 7 -0.23 -2.65 5.56
N ARG A 8 -1.52 -2.82 5.22
CA ARG A 8 -2.04 -3.93 4.43
C ARG A 8 -2.01 -3.59 2.95
N PHE A 9 -1.54 -4.52 2.12
CA PHE A 9 -1.43 -4.39 0.68
C PHE A 9 -2.06 -5.58 -0.04
N LYS A 10 -2.59 -5.33 -1.24
CA LYS A 10 -3.08 -6.36 -2.16
C LYS A 10 -2.83 -5.91 -3.60
N VAL A 11 -2.37 -6.80 -4.47
CA VAL A 11 -2.39 -6.53 -5.92
C VAL A 11 -3.83 -6.56 -6.39
N HIS A 12 -4.28 -5.55 -7.13
CA HIS A 12 -5.71 -5.32 -7.43
C HIS A 12 -6.46 -6.57 -7.94
N ASN A 13 -5.84 -7.36 -8.82
CA ASN A 13 -6.43 -8.55 -9.44
C ASN A 13 -6.23 -9.86 -8.64
N LYS A 14 -5.81 -9.77 -7.37
CA LYS A 14 -5.56 -10.93 -6.50
C LYS A 14 -6.64 -11.11 -5.44
N SER A 15 -6.70 -12.31 -4.86
CA SER A 15 -7.66 -12.66 -3.80
C SER A 15 -7.40 -11.83 -2.54
N ASP A 16 -8.42 -11.66 -1.70
CA ASP A 16 -8.24 -11.13 -0.35
C ASP A 16 -7.38 -12.06 0.53
N ASP A 17 -7.29 -13.35 0.17
CA ASP A 17 -6.37 -14.29 0.81
C ASP A 17 -4.90 -13.96 0.52
N ASP A 18 -4.61 -13.17 -0.52
CA ASP A 18 -3.27 -12.76 -0.92
C ASP A 18 -2.83 -11.43 -0.28
N ILE A 19 -3.62 -10.87 0.65
CA ILE A 19 -3.25 -9.66 1.39
C ILE A 19 -1.95 -9.90 2.18
N PHE A 20 -1.07 -8.90 2.16
CA PHE A 20 0.20 -8.93 2.88
C PHE A 20 0.45 -7.63 3.61
N THR A 21 1.33 -7.68 4.61
CA THR A 21 1.69 -6.49 5.38
C THR A 21 3.14 -6.06 5.14
N ILE A 22 3.35 -4.76 5.22
CA ILE A 22 4.68 -4.13 5.21
C ILE A 22 4.76 -3.13 6.37
N LYS A 23 5.85 -3.19 7.13
CA LYS A 23 6.17 -2.21 8.16
C LYS A 23 6.75 -0.96 7.51
N ILE A 24 5.98 0.13 7.54
CA ILE A 24 6.38 1.41 6.96
C ILE A 24 6.10 2.50 8.00
N ALA A 25 6.92 3.55 8.03
CA ALA A 25 6.63 4.69 8.88
C ALA A 25 5.37 5.41 8.38
N TRP A 26 4.51 5.83 9.31
CA TRP A 26 3.24 6.51 9.01
C TRP A 26 3.41 7.71 8.08
N GLN A 27 4.52 8.43 8.19
CA GLN A 27 4.80 9.64 7.41
C GLN A 27 5.61 9.38 6.13
N THR A 28 5.90 8.12 5.78
CA THR A 28 6.63 7.77 4.55
C THR A 28 5.84 8.22 3.33
N LEU A 29 6.51 8.88 2.38
CA LEU A 29 5.93 9.25 1.11
C LEU A 29 5.78 8.03 0.21
N VAL A 30 4.79 8.03 -0.68
CA VAL A 30 4.55 6.93 -1.61
C VAL A 30 5.79 6.60 -2.43
N LYS A 31 6.48 7.60 -2.98
CA LYS A 31 7.70 7.40 -3.78
C LYS A 31 8.81 6.68 -3.00
N ASP A 32 8.88 6.90 -1.69
CA ASP A 32 9.88 6.30 -0.81
C ASP A 32 9.45 4.89 -0.35
N ALA A 33 8.14 4.61 -0.32
CA ALA A 33 7.57 3.30 -0.01
C ALA A 33 7.64 2.31 -1.19
N ILE A 34 7.57 2.81 -2.44
CA ILE A 34 7.55 1.97 -3.65
C ILE A 34 8.69 0.94 -3.71
N PRO A 35 9.98 1.29 -3.45
CA PRO A 35 11.06 0.30 -3.46
C PRO A 35 10.82 -0.87 -2.50
N THR A 36 10.36 -0.59 -1.27
CA THR A 36 10.05 -1.63 -0.28
C THR A 36 8.84 -2.48 -0.69
N ILE A 37 7.82 -1.88 -1.30
CA ILE A 37 6.67 -2.61 -1.84
C ILE A 37 7.12 -3.58 -2.94
N LYS A 38 7.96 -3.12 -3.87
CA LYS A 38 8.50 -3.95 -4.96
C LYS A 38 9.36 -5.11 -4.45
N GLU A 39 10.24 -4.86 -3.47
CA GLU A 39 11.05 -5.91 -2.83
C GLU A 39 10.15 -6.99 -2.19
N LYS A 40 9.07 -6.56 -1.52
CA LYS A 40 8.10 -7.48 -0.93
C LYS A 40 7.37 -8.30 -1.98
N MET A 41 6.93 -7.68 -3.08
CA MET A 41 6.32 -8.38 -4.22
C MET A 41 7.27 -9.43 -4.82
N ALA A 42 8.54 -9.07 -5.05
CA ALA A 42 9.55 -10.00 -5.56
C ALA A 42 9.75 -11.21 -4.63
N THR A 43 9.82 -10.98 -3.32
CA THR A 43 9.93 -12.05 -2.30
C THR A 43 8.72 -13.00 -2.32
N ARG A 44 7.56 -12.51 -2.73
CA ARG A 44 6.33 -13.31 -2.88
C ARG A 44 6.20 -13.98 -4.25
N ASN A 45 7.23 -13.91 -5.10
CA ASN A 45 7.20 -14.36 -6.50
C ASN A 45 6.07 -13.72 -7.32
N GLU A 46 5.67 -12.50 -6.97
CA GLU A 46 4.76 -11.70 -7.78
C GLU A 46 5.54 -11.01 -8.90
N GLN A 47 4.87 -10.77 -10.04
CA GLN A 47 5.46 -9.97 -11.11
C GLN A 47 5.63 -8.53 -10.60
N VAL A 48 6.87 -8.03 -10.65
CA VAL A 48 7.21 -6.66 -10.24
C VAL A 48 7.30 -5.80 -11.50
N PRO A 49 6.30 -4.95 -11.78
CA PRO A 49 6.33 -4.04 -12.92
C PRO A 49 7.28 -2.86 -12.67
N ASP A 50 7.68 -2.19 -13.75
CA ASP A 50 8.50 -0.98 -13.69
C ASP A 50 7.74 0.18 -13.05
N GLU A 51 6.44 0.27 -13.28
CA GLU A 51 5.56 1.26 -12.67
C GLU A 51 4.44 0.58 -11.88
N ILE A 52 4.19 1.08 -10.67
CA ILE A 52 3.03 0.72 -9.86
C ILE A 52 2.30 1.98 -9.43
N LYS A 53 0.97 1.93 -9.46
CA LYS A 53 0.11 2.92 -8.82
C LYS A 53 -0.47 2.34 -7.54
N LEU A 54 -0.61 3.18 -6.52
CA LEU A 54 -1.19 2.80 -5.25
C LEU A 54 -2.55 3.47 -5.09
N TYR A 55 -3.53 2.72 -4.63
CA TYR A 55 -4.85 3.23 -4.29
C TYR A 55 -5.22 2.78 -2.89
N VAL A 56 -5.93 3.60 -2.13
CA VAL A 56 -6.55 3.17 -0.86
C VAL A 56 -7.95 2.68 -1.16
N ASP A 57 -8.23 1.44 -0.77
CA ASP A 57 -9.55 0.85 -0.84
C ASP A 57 -10.47 1.59 0.13
N ASP A 58 -11.55 2.17 -0.39
CA ASP A 58 -12.57 2.84 0.43
C ASP A 58 -13.84 1.99 0.37
N PRO A 59 -14.20 1.26 1.44
CA PRO A 59 -15.38 0.40 1.42
C PRO A 59 -16.69 1.17 1.19
N ARG A 60 -16.65 2.50 1.26
CA ARG A 60 -17.81 3.39 1.06
C ARG A 60 -17.82 4.06 -0.31
N GLY A 61 -16.86 3.77 -1.20
CA GLY A 61 -16.77 4.48 -2.48
C GLY A 61 -15.73 3.95 -3.45
N LEU A 62 -15.21 4.85 -4.28
CA LEU A 62 -14.14 4.55 -5.24
C LEU A 62 -12.79 4.55 -4.54
N ALA A 63 -11.93 3.60 -4.93
CA ALA A 63 -10.54 3.58 -4.49
C ALA A 63 -9.85 4.92 -4.83
N LYS A 64 -9.08 5.47 -3.87
CA LYS A 64 -8.44 6.78 -4.01
C LYS A 64 -6.97 6.63 -4.33
N GLU A 65 -6.51 7.21 -5.43
CA GLU A 65 -5.09 7.19 -5.81
C GLU A 65 -4.24 7.92 -4.77
N LEU A 66 -3.07 7.36 -4.48
CA LEU A 66 -2.03 8.01 -3.70
C LEU A 66 -0.94 8.53 -4.64
N GLU A 67 -0.72 9.85 -4.62
CA GLU A 67 0.30 10.49 -5.45
C GLU A 67 1.71 10.25 -4.89
N PRO A 68 2.79 10.34 -5.70
CA PRO A 68 4.16 10.07 -5.24
C PRO A 68 4.62 10.88 -4.02
N ASP A 69 4.12 12.12 -3.90
CA ASP A 69 4.43 13.04 -2.78
C ASP A 69 3.39 12.99 -1.65
N ASP A 70 2.39 12.12 -1.75
CA ASP A 70 1.48 11.86 -0.64
C ASP A 70 2.13 10.97 0.40
N MET A 71 1.73 11.15 1.67
CA MET A 71 2.03 10.17 2.70
C MET A 71 1.23 8.90 2.41
N ILE A 72 1.85 7.72 2.59
CA ILE A 72 1.20 6.42 2.45
C ILE A 72 -0.05 6.28 3.34
N SER A 73 -0.08 7.04 4.44
CA SER A 73 -1.18 7.11 5.42
C SER A 73 -2.23 8.19 5.15
N LYS A 74 -2.15 8.95 4.05
CA LYS A 74 -3.00 10.14 3.79
C LYS A 74 -4.50 9.88 3.98
N HIS A 75 -4.97 8.67 3.69
CA HIS A 75 -6.37 8.27 3.81
C HIS A 75 -6.65 7.28 4.95
N PHE A 76 -5.67 7.02 5.82
CA PHE A 76 -5.79 6.10 6.93
C PHE A 76 -6.11 6.82 8.24
N ASN A 77 -6.85 6.14 9.10
CA ASN A 77 -6.98 6.51 10.51
C ASN A 77 -6.05 5.62 11.33
N ILE A 78 -5.19 6.23 12.16
CA ILE A 78 -4.20 5.50 12.96
C ILE A 78 -4.87 4.60 14.01
N ASP A 79 -6.06 4.98 14.49
CA ASP A 79 -6.83 4.21 15.47
C ASP A 79 -7.59 3.02 14.84
N HIS A 80 -7.69 2.99 13.50
CA HIS A 80 -8.43 1.97 12.73
C HIS A 80 -7.63 1.53 11.50
N ILE A 81 -6.32 1.31 11.67
CA ILE A 81 -5.43 0.94 10.57
C ILE A 81 -5.85 -0.37 9.90
N GLU A 82 -6.44 -1.29 10.67
CA GLU A 82 -6.91 -2.60 10.22
C GLU A 82 -8.00 -2.51 9.16
N GLU A 83 -8.77 -1.42 9.10
CA GLU A 83 -9.83 -1.21 8.12
C GLU A 83 -9.29 -0.81 6.75
N GLY A 84 -8.10 -0.22 6.70
CA GLY A 84 -7.53 0.28 5.46
C GLY A 84 -6.75 -0.79 4.69
N LEU A 85 -6.86 -0.74 3.37
CA LEU A 85 -6.14 -1.60 2.44
C LEU A 85 -5.57 -0.77 1.29
N ILE A 86 -4.30 -0.99 0.96
CA ILE A 86 -3.67 -0.38 -0.21
C ILE A 86 -3.68 -1.37 -1.37
N LEU A 87 -4.32 -0.99 -2.46
CA LEU A 87 -4.36 -1.71 -3.71
C LEU A 87 -3.16 -1.29 -4.58
N ILE A 88 -2.41 -2.29 -5.04
CA ILE A 88 -1.30 -2.12 -5.97
C ILE A 88 -1.83 -2.40 -7.38
N TYR A 89 -1.69 -1.43 -8.26
CA TYR A 89 -2.03 -1.53 -9.68
C TYR A 89 -0.75 -1.53 -10.51
N PRO A 90 -0.30 -2.71 -10.97
CA PRO A 90 0.72 -2.82 -12.00
C PRO A 90 0.31 -2.04 -13.25
N GLN A 91 1.25 -1.30 -13.85
CA GLN A 91 1.09 -0.71 -15.19
C GLN A 91 1.79 -1.57 -16.25
#